data_AF-A0A1Y1WN90-F1
#
_entry.id   AF-A0A1Y1WN90-F1
#
_cell.length_a   1.000
_cell.length_b   1.000
_cell.length_c   1.000
_cell.angle_alpha   90.00
_cell.angle_beta   90.00
_cell.angle_gamma   90.00
#
_symmetry.space_group_name_H-M   'P 1'
#
loop_
_entity.id
_entity.type
_entity.pdbx_description
1 polymer ?
#
loop_
_entity_poly.entity_id
_entity_poly.type
_entity_poly.pdbx_seq_one_letter_code
_entity_poly.pdbx_strand_id
1 'polypeptide(L)'
;MSLSASSSNKELVRRMVVLGYRGVGKTSAIHRFLEDEFIEMYYPTVELVHDQKISVGGVEYEVHIIDSAGQDEFSLLDTRYAVDIDVYVIAFSVVARKSFEMARIIRDKILDLTGTESVTMVLVGNKIDLKDQRTVTYEEAEALAKEFGCPYIETSAKTNNNIRELFVKSVSETTKQEGEAAENTEGSKCVIM
;
A
#
# COMPACT_ATOMS: atom_id res chain seq x y z
N MET A 1 -28.54 31.14 -19.97
CA MET A 1 -28.95 29.94 -19.20
C MET A 1 -28.45 28.74 -19.96
N SER A 2 -27.58 27.85 -19.50
CA SER A 2 -26.75 27.69 -18.32
C SER A 2 -25.62 26.77 -18.79
N LEU A 3 -24.37 27.14 -18.55
CA LEU A 3 -23.21 26.28 -18.79
C LEU A 3 -23.26 25.13 -17.77
N SER A 4 -23.46 23.90 -18.24
CA SER A 4 -23.26 22.70 -17.42
C SER A 4 -21.77 22.56 -17.15
N ALA A 5 -21.39 22.62 -15.88
CA ALA A 5 -20.03 22.36 -15.41
C ALA A 5 -19.57 20.97 -15.89
N SER A 6 -18.39 20.91 -16.49
CA SER A 6 -17.72 19.66 -16.82
C SER A 6 -17.30 18.98 -15.51
N SER A 7 -18.03 17.95 -15.11
CA SER A 7 -17.56 17.01 -14.09
C SER A 7 -16.25 16.42 -14.59
N SER A 8 -15.13 16.71 -13.93
CA SER A 8 -13.85 16.07 -14.20
C SER A 8 -14.05 14.55 -14.10
N ASN A 9 -13.86 13.83 -15.20
CA ASN A 9 -13.93 12.38 -15.23
C ASN A 9 -12.71 11.85 -14.46
N LYS A 10 -12.82 11.74 -13.12
CA LYS A 10 -11.74 11.16 -12.29
C LYS A 10 -11.55 9.73 -12.76
N GLU A 11 -10.36 9.45 -13.26
CA GLU A 11 -9.98 8.12 -13.69
C GLU A 11 -10.13 7.18 -12.48
N LEU A 12 -10.97 6.15 -12.61
CA LEU A 12 -11.26 5.18 -11.54
C LEU A 12 -10.22 4.04 -11.51
N VAL A 13 -9.06 4.30 -12.10
CA VAL A 13 -7.93 3.36 -12.16
C VAL A 13 -6.96 3.72 -11.02
N ARG A 14 -6.50 2.73 -10.27
CA ARG A 14 -5.48 2.90 -9.22
C ARG A 14 -4.33 1.91 -9.42
N ARG A 15 -3.11 2.37 -9.20
CA ARG A 15 -1.89 1.57 -9.29
C ARG A 15 -1.30 1.44 -7.89
N MET A 16 -1.18 0.20 -7.44
CA MET A 16 -0.67 -0.17 -6.13
C MET A 16 0.58 -1.02 -6.30
N VAL A 17 1.64 -0.70 -5.56
CA VAL A 17 2.82 -1.58 -5.46
C VAL A 17 2.94 -2.16 -4.07
N VAL A 18 3.13 -3.48 -3.98
CA VAL A 18 3.32 -4.19 -2.72
C VAL A 18 4.81 -4.48 -2.54
N LEU A 19 5.42 -3.79 -1.57
CA LEU A 19 6.84 -3.83 -1.24
C LEU A 19 7.05 -4.46 0.14
N GLY A 20 8.26 -4.94 0.41
CA GLY A 20 8.59 -5.58 1.68
C GLY A 20 9.72 -6.58 1.55
N TYR A 21 10.25 -7.01 2.70
CA TYR A 21 11.34 -7.98 2.75
C TYR A 21 10.97 -9.31 2.07
N ARG A 22 11.98 -10.11 1.70
CA ARG A 22 11.75 -11.46 1.17
C ARG A 22 10.98 -12.33 2.18
N GLY A 23 10.05 -13.15 1.69
CA GLY A 23 9.32 -14.11 2.52
C GLY A 23 8.27 -13.52 3.49
N VAL A 24 7.98 -12.22 3.46
CA VAL A 24 6.95 -11.61 4.34
C VAL A 24 5.51 -12.00 3.96
N GLY A 25 5.30 -12.51 2.73
CA GLY A 25 4.00 -12.97 2.24
C GLY A 25 3.24 -11.96 1.37
N LYS A 26 3.95 -11.14 0.58
CA LYS A 26 3.37 -10.19 -0.39
C LYS A 26 2.49 -10.91 -1.41
N THR A 27 3.10 -11.82 -2.17
CA THR A 27 2.43 -12.70 -3.14
C THR A 27 1.32 -13.53 -2.49
N SER A 28 1.53 -14.06 -1.28
CA SER A 28 0.49 -14.82 -0.58
C SER A 28 -0.73 -13.96 -0.22
N ALA A 29 -0.54 -12.69 0.17
CA ALA A 29 -1.64 -11.78 0.45
C ALA A 29 -2.41 -11.40 -0.82
N ILE A 30 -1.69 -11.14 -1.92
CA ILE A 30 -2.28 -10.84 -3.23
C ILE A 30 -3.04 -12.06 -3.76
N HIS A 31 -2.41 -13.23 -3.80
CA HIS A 31 -3.05 -14.47 -4.23
C HIS A 31 -4.27 -14.81 -3.39
N ARG A 32 -4.19 -14.65 -2.06
CA ARG A 32 -5.34 -14.86 -1.18
C ARG A 32 -6.48 -13.90 -1.51
N PHE A 33 -6.18 -12.66 -1.86
CA PHE A 33 -7.19 -11.68 -2.25
C PHE A 33 -7.86 -12.00 -3.59
N LEU A 34 -7.10 -12.51 -4.55
CA LEU A 34 -7.59 -12.79 -5.91
C LEU A 34 -8.34 -14.13 -5.98
N GLU A 35 -7.79 -15.17 -5.36
CA GLU A 35 -8.22 -16.56 -5.54
C GLU A 35 -8.91 -17.17 -4.31
N ASP A 36 -8.94 -16.46 -3.17
CA ASP A 36 -9.36 -17.00 -1.85
C ASP A 36 -8.63 -18.30 -1.45
N GLU A 37 -7.40 -18.46 -1.93
CA GLU A 37 -6.57 -19.64 -1.66
C GLU A 37 -5.23 -19.27 -1.04
N PHE A 38 -4.73 -20.14 -0.16
CA PHE A 38 -3.39 -20.04 0.42
C PHE A 38 -2.53 -21.22 0.00
N ILE A 39 -1.42 -20.91 -0.66
CA ILE A 39 -0.40 -21.87 -1.09
C ILE A 39 0.79 -21.75 -0.13
N GLU A 40 1.14 -22.86 0.51
CA GLU A 40 2.23 -22.89 1.51
C GLU A 40 3.62 -22.88 0.86
N MET A 41 3.73 -23.33 -0.39
CA MET A 41 5.00 -23.32 -1.12
C MET A 41 5.42 -21.89 -1.47
N TYR A 42 6.70 -21.59 -1.21
CA TYR A 42 7.28 -20.29 -1.51
C TYR A 42 8.17 -20.38 -2.76
N TYR A 43 7.81 -19.59 -3.78
CA TYR A 43 8.66 -19.31 -4.94
C TYR A 43 9.01 -17.82 -4.93
N PRO A 44 10.30 -17.43 -5.02
CA PRO A 44 10.68 -16.03 -5.10
C PRO A 44 10.04 -15.34 -6.32
N THR A 45 9.35 -14.22 -6.07
CA THR A 45 8.72 -13.38 -7.11
C THR A 45 9.75 -12.49 -7.79
N VAL A 46 9.57 -12.25 -9.09
CA VAL A 46 10.30 -11.23 -9.86
C VAL A 46 9.47 -9.94 -9.88
N GLU A 47 8.48 -9.87 -10.75
CA GLU A 47 7.45 -8.84 -10.77
C GLU A 47 6.24 -9.40 -11.52
N LEU A 48 5.04 -9.24 -10.97
CA LEU A 48 3.79 -9.63 -11.61
C LEU A 48 2.76 -8.51 -11.38
N VAL A 49 1.94 -8.26 -12.40
CA VAL A 49 0.85 -7.28 -12.30
C VAL A 49 -0.48 -8.04 -12.38
N HIS A 50 -1.36 -7.73 -11.44
CA HIS A 50 -2.71 -8.28 -11.37
C HIS A 50 -3.73 -7.16 -11.51
N ASP A 51 -4.74 -7.37 -12.32
CA ASP A 51 -5.86 -6.44 -12.49
C ASP A 51 -7.04 -6.92 -11.65
N GLN A 52 -7.56 -6.07 -10.78
CA GLN A 52 -8.71 -6.41 -9.95
C GLN A 52 -9.63 -5.23 -9.72
N LYS A 53 -10.94 -5.51 -9.67
CA LYS A 53 -11.95 -4.50 -9.33
C LYS A 53 -12.16 -4.44 -7.82
N ILE A 54 -12.08 -3.25 -7.24
CA ILE A 54 -12.26 -3.03 -5.80
C ILE A 54 -13.34 -1.98 -5.58
N SER A 55 -14.39 -2.35 -4.84
CA SER A 55 -15.46 -1.41 -4.48
C SER A 55 -15.15 -0.71 -3.15
N VAL A 56 -15.12 0.62 -3.17
CA VAL A 56 -14.93 1.48 -1.99
C VAL A 56 -16.04 2.51 -1.96
N GLY A 57 -16.84 2.54 -0.88
CA GLY A 57 -17.95 3.49 -0.75
C GLY A 57 -19.02 3.38 -1.84
N GLY A 58 -19.18 2.21 -2.46
CA GLY A 58 -20.10 1.99 -3.58
C GLY A 58 -19.56 2.40 -4.96
N VAL A 59 -18.34 2.96 -5.02
CA VAL A 59 -17.62 3.24 -6.28
C VAL A 59 -16.70 2.07 -6.59
N GLU A 60 -16.72 1.59 -7.83
CA GLU A 60 -15.85 0.52 -8.31
C GLU A 60 -14.59 1.12 -8.95
N TYR A 61 -13.42 0.71 -8.45
CA TYR A 61 -12.12 1.08 -8.98
C TYR A 61 -11.48 -0.11 -9.70
N GLU A 62 -10.86 0.14 -10.85
CA GLU A 62 -9.93 -0.79 -11.48
C GLU A 62 -8.57 -0.62 -10.81
N VAL A 63 -7.99 -1.70 -10.29
CA VAL A 63 -6.76 -1.63 -9.50
C VAL A 63 -5.70 -2.54 -10.12
N HIS A 64 -4.59 -1.94 -10.52
CA HIS A 64 -3.38 -2.65 -10.93
C HIS A 64 -2.51 -2.90 -9.71
N ILE A 65 -2.43 -4.15 -9.28
CA ILE A 65 -1.65 -4.59 -8.11
C ILE A 65 -0.32 -5.16 -8.61
N ILE A 66 0.76 -4.47 -8.30
CA ILE A 66 2.13 -4.86 -8.64
C ILE A 66 2.70 -5.68 -7.48
N ASP A 67 2.85 -6.99 -7.69
CA ASP A 67 3.58 -7.89 -6.79
C ASP A 67 5.08 -7.82 -7.08
N SER A 68 5.84 -7.19 -6.19
CA SER A 68 7.28 -7.02 -6.38
C SER A 68 8.11 -8.17 -5.79
N ALA A 69 9.33 -8.33 -6.29
CA ALA A 69 10.37 -9.07 -5.59
C ALA A 69 10.57 -8.59 -4.14
N GLY A 70 11.06 -9.49 -3.28
CA GLY A 70 11.51 -9.15 -1.94
C GLY A 70 12.70 -8.21 -1.95
N GLN A 71 12.61 -7.14 -1.16
CA GLN A 71 13.69 -6.16 -1.01
C GLN A 71 14.64 -6.57 0.11
N ASP A 72 15.89 -6.12 0.04
CA ASP A 72 16.83 -6.07 1.16
C ASP A 72 17.55 -4.72 1.24
N GLU A 73 18.50 -4.60 2.16
CA GLU A 73 19.21 -3.35 2.46
C GLU A 73 19.89 -2.75 1.22
N PHE A 74 20.41 -3.59 0.33
CA PHE A 74 21.17 -3.17 -0.86
C PHE A 74 20.34 -3.14 -2.15
N SER A 75 19.12 -3.69 -2.11
CA SER A 75 18.23 -3.71 -3.27
C SER A 75 17.86 -2.29 -3.69
N LEU A 76 17.96 -1.99 -4.99
CA LEU A 76 17.43 -0.76 -5.56
C LEU A 76 15.94 -0.95 -5.86
N LEU A 77 15.13 0.07 -5.60
CA LEU A 77 13.76 0.09 -6.08
C LEU A 77 13.76 0.32 -7.59
N ASP A 78 12.83 -0.31 -8.29
CA ASP A 78 12.63 -0.05 -9.70
C ASP A 78 12.21 1.42 -9.89
N THR A 79 12.87 2.14 -10.78
CA THR A 79 12.59 3.57 -10.99
C THR A 79 11.20 3.82 -11.53
N ARG A 80 10.55 2.81 -12.12
CA ARG A 80 9.13 2.85 -12.50
C ARG A 80 8.22 3.03 -11.29
N TYR A 81 8.65 2.69 -10.08
CA TYR A 81 7.88 2.95 -8.87
C TYR A 81 7.88 4.43 -8.46
N ALA A 82 8.65 5.29 -9.13
CA ALA A 82 8.63 6.74 -8.91
C ALA A 82 7.44 7.44 -9.59
N VAL A 83 6.84 6.79 -10.60
CA VAL A 83 5.86 7.38 -11.50
C VAL A 83 4.63 6.47 -11.56
N ASP A 84 3.44 7.07 -11.61
CA ASP A 84 2.17 6.35 -11.74
C ASP A 84 1.94 5.27 -10.66
N ILE A 85 2.31 5.56 -9.41
CA ILE A 85 1.91 4.76 -8.25
C ILE A 85 1.03 5.63 -7.36
N ASP A 86 -0.21 5.20 -7.16
CA ASP A 86 -1.19 5.92 -6.34
C ASP A 86 -1.07 5.55 -4.86
N VAL A 87 -0.63 4.32 -4.56
CA VAL A 87 -0.45 3.83 -3.18
C VAL A 87 0.64 2.78 -3.05
N TYR A 88 1.49 2.94 -2.04
CA TYR A 88 2.51 1.98 -1.66
C TYR A 88 2.03 1.12 -0.49
N VAL A 89 2.12 -0.19 -0.61
CA VAL A 89 1.87 -1.12 0.51
C VAL A 89 3.21 -1.64 0.99
N ILE A 90 3.59 -1.33 2.23
CA ILE A 90 4.84 -1.80 2.83
C ILE A 90 4.51 -2.93 3.81
N ALA A 91 4.82 -4.16 3.41
CA ALA A 91 4.56 -5.36 4.18
C ALA A 91 5.79 -5.84 4.96
N PHE A 92 5.56 -6.20 6.22
CA PHE A 92 6.49 -6.94 7.05
C PHE A 92 5.79 -8.16 7.66
N SER A 93 6.55 -9.04 8.29
CA SER A 93 6.05 -10.21 9.01
C SER A 93 6.18 -9.97 10.51
N VAL A 94 5.09 -10.12 11.28
CA VAL A 94 5.10 -9.88 12.75
C VAL A 94 6.02 -10.84 13.52
N VAL A 95 6.41 -11.94 12.88
CA VAL A 95 7.34 -12.93 13.43
C VAL A 95 8.79 -12.72 12.97
N ALA A 96 9.09 -11.67 12.20
CA ALA A 96 10.42 -11.41 11.67
C ALA A 96 10.85 -9.95 11.83
N ARG A 97 11.49 -9.62 12.97
CA ARG A 97 11.99 -8.29 13.33
C ARG A 97 12.76 -7.58 12.20
N LYS A 98 13.67 -8.28 11.51
CA LYS A 98 14.41 -7.73 10.37
C LYS A 98 13.50 -7.18 9.27
N SER A 99 12.38 -7.84 9.00
CA SER A 99 11.43 -7.36 7.98
C SER A 99 10.72 -6.06 8.37
N PHE A 100 10.53 -5.84 9.68
CA PHE A 100 9.95 -4.63 10.23
C PHE A 100 10.96 -3.46 10.17
N GLU A 101 12.22 -3.71 10.50
CA GLU A 101 13.30 -2.72 10.34
C GLU A 101 13.47 -2.30 8.87
N MET A 102 13.33 -3.26 7.94
CA MET A 102 13.35 -2.99 6.50
C MET A 102 12.20 -2.09 6.02
N ALA A 103 11.08 -1.99 6.75
CA ALA A 103 9.96 -1.13 6.35
C ALA A 103 10.38 0.35 6.30
N ARG A 104 11.21 0.81 7.25
CA ARG A 104 11.79 2.18 7.24
C ARG A 104 12.68 2.41 6.03
N ILE A 105 13.60 1.48 5.78
CA ILE A 105 14.54 1.58 4.65
C ILE A 105 13.78 1.63 3.33
N ILE A 106 12.74 0.81 3.16
CA ILE A 106 11.90 0.82 1.97
C ILE A 106 11.16 2.15 1.84
N ARG A 107 10.57 2.66 2.91
CA ARG A 107 9.88 3.96 2.94
C ARG A 107 10.81 5.10 2.53
N ASP A 108 12.01 5.16 3.11
CA ASP A 108 12.97 6.22 2.80
C ASP A 108 13.43 6.13 1.33
N LYS A 109 13.68 4.92 0.82
CA LYS A 109 13.98 4.71 -0.61
C LYS A 109 12.84 5.15 -1.53
N ILE A 110 11.57 4.99 -1.12
CA ILE A 110 10.43 5.48 -1.91
C ILE A 110 10.46 7.01 -1.97
N LEU A 111 10.62 7.68 -0.83
CA LEU A 111 10.65 9.15 -0.77
C LEU A 111 11.83 9.74 -1.55
N ASP A 112 13.01 9.12 -1.43
CA ASP A 112 14.19 9.51 -2.21
C ASP A 112 13.94 9.34 -3.72
N LEU A 113 13.27 8.26 -4.10
CA LEU A 113 12.97 7.95 -5.49
C LEU A 113 11.90 8.87 -6.09
N THR A 114 10.86 9.23 -5.33
CA THR A 114 9.81 10.15 -5.76
C THR A 114 10.22 11.62 -5.66
N GLY A 115 11.22 11.93 -4.83
CA GLY A 115 11.63 13.30 -4.53
C GLY A 115 10.58 14.08 -3.74
N THR A 116 9.72 13.38 -2.98
CA THR A 116 8.62 13.97 -2.20
C THR A 116 8.82 13.77 -0.70
N GLU A 117 8.22 14.65 0.11
CA GLU A 117 8.26 14.52 1.58
C GLU A 117 7.28 13.47 2.10
N SER A 118 6.25 13.14 1.32
CA SER A 118 5.25 12.12 1.65
C SER A 118 4.69 11.45 0.40
N VAL A 119 4.12 10.26 0.57
CA VAL A 119 3.38 9.50 -0.44
C VAL A 119 2.23 8.76 0.26
N THR A 120 1.16 8.44 -0.48
CA THR A 120 0.09 7.57 0.04
C THR A 120 0.64 6.18 0.29
N MET A 121 0.54 5.67 1.52
CA MET A 121 1.00 4.32 1.84
C MET A 121 0.15 3.64 2.90
N VAL A 122 0.32 2.32 3.04
CA VAL A 122 -0.26 1.50 4.11
C VAL A 122 0.82 0.57 4.65
N LEU A 123 1.00 0.56 5.98
CA LEU A 123 1.89 -0.39 6.65
C LEU A 123 1.13 -1.67 6.98
N VAL A 124 1.72 -2.84 6.67
CA VAL A 124 1.07 -4.15 6.82
C VAL A 124 1.90 -5.10 7.65
N GLY A 125 1.34 -5.55 8.78
CA GLY A 125 1.92 -6.61 9.61
C GLY A 125 1.28 -7.96 9.28
N ASN A 126 1.92 -8.76 8.45
CA ASN A 126 1.40 -10.06 8.03
C ASN A 126 1.81 -11.20 8.99
N LYS A 127 1.15 -12.35 8.84
CA LYS A 127 1.37 -13.61 9.56
C LYS A 127 0.98 -13.57 11.04
N ILE A 128 -0.09 -12.84 11.37
CA ILE A 128 -0.57 -12.73 12.76
C ILE A 128 -1.15 -14.03 13.32
N ASP A 129 -1.39 -15.02 12.46
CA ASP A 129 -1.76 -16.38 12.87
C ASP A 129 -0.64 -17.07 13.67
N LEU A 130 0.62 -16.65 13.51
CA LEU A 130 1.78 -17.17 14.22
C LEU A 130 2.03 -16.45 15.56
N LYS A 131 1.01 -16.37 16.41
CA LYS A 131 1.01 -15.58 17.66
C LYS A 131 2.20 -15.88 18.57
N ASP A 132 2.53 -17.15 18.76
CA ASP A 132 3.60 -17.59 19.68
C ASP A 132 5.02 -17.27 19.17
N GLN A 133 5.15 -16.89 17.90
CA GLN A 133 6.42 -16.52 17.27
C GLN A 133 6.54 -15.01 17.06
N ARG A 134 5.59 -14.22 17.55
CA ARG A 134 5.56 -12.75 17.36
C ARG A 134 6.82 -12.13 17.97
N THR A 135 7.52 -11.33 17.15
CA THR A 135 8.71 -10.55 17.54
C THR A 135 8.54 -9.04 17.37
N VAL A 136 7.41 -8.61 16.80
CA VAL A 136 7.03 -7.21 16.65
C VAL A 136 5.65 -7.03 17.26
N THR A 137 5.53 -6.17 18.27
CA THR A 137 4.23 -5.94 18.92
C THR A 137 3.34 -5.05 18.07
N TYR A 138 2.04 -5.05 18.37
CA TYR A 138 1.10 -4.16 17.69
C TYR A 138 1.46 -2.69 17.94
N GLU A 139 1.85 -2.36 19.17
CA GLU A 139 2.18 -1.00 19.61
C GLU A 139 3.43 -0.47 18.90
N GLU A 140 4.46 -1.30 18.74
CA GLU A 140 5.67 -0.92 17.98
C GLU A 140 5.33 -0.61 16.52
N ALA A 141 4.50 -1.44 15.90
CA ALA A 141 4.12 -1.27 14.50
C ALA A 141 3.15 -0.08 14.30
N GLU A 142 2.22 0.12 15.22
CA GLU A 142 1.33 1.28 15.22
C GLU A 142 2.12 2.59 15.42
N ALA A 143 3.11 2.60 16.32
CA ALA A 143 4.00 3.74 16.50
C ALA A 143 4.79 4.06 15.22
N LEU A 144 5.28 3.03 14.52
CA LEU A 144 5.95 3.22 13.23
C LEU A 144 5.01 3.81 12.17
N ALA A 145 3.78 3.30 12.06
CA ALA A 145 2.81 3.81 11.09
C ALA A 145 2.42 5.27 11.39
N LYS A 146 2.28 5.63 12.67
CA LYS A 146 2.08 7.02 13.11
C LYS A 146 3.24 7.92 12.68
N GLU A 147 4.48 7.46 12.81
CA GLU A 147 5.65 8.19 12.34
C GLU A 147 5.66 8.35 10.80
N PHE A 148 5.20 7.34 10.07
CA PHE A 148 5.06 7.41 8.62
C PHE A 148 3.87 8.27 8.16
N GLY A 149 2.96 8.65 9.08
CA GLY A 149 1.72 9.34 8.73
C GLY A 149 0.75 8.46 7.94
N CYS A 150 0.77 7.14 8.15
CA CYS A 150 -0.02 6.18 7.38
C CYS A 150 -0.81 5.21 8.27
N PRO A 151 -1.88 4.57 7.75
CA PRO A 151 -2.58 3.56 8.51
C PRO A 151 -1.78 2.26 8.62
N TYR A 152 -1.98 1.57 9.75
CA TYR A 152 -1.48 0.23 10.00
C TYR A 152 -2.61 -0.80 9.94
N ILE A 153 -2.34 -1.97 9.35
CA ILE A 153 -3.24 -3.12 9.37
C ILE A 153 -2.46 -4.42 9.59
N GLU A 154 -2.99 -5.27 10.47
CA GLU A 154 -2.49 -6.62 10.69
C GLU A 154 -3.25 -7.61 9.82
N THR A 155 -2.56 -8.56 9.18
CA THR A 155 -3.16 -9.51 8.24
C THR A 155 -2.65 -10.94 8.43
N SER A 156 -3.43 -11.90 7.93
CA SER A 156 -2.96 -13.27 7.72
C SER A 156 -3.47 -13.79 6.38
N ALA A 157 -2.55 -13.99 5.44
CA ALA A 157 -2.86 -14.68 4.18
C ALA A 157 -3.29 -16.14 4.41
N LYS A 158 -2.83 -16.77 5.50
CA LYS A 158 -3.17 -18.16 5.83
C LYS A 158 -4.62 -18.30 6.27
N THR A 159 -5.08 -17.43 7.17
CA THR A 159 -6.45 -17.50 7.73
C THR A 159 -7.42 -16.55 7.04
N ASN A 160 -7.01 -15.93 5.92
CA ASN A 160 -7.75 -14.89 5.22
C ASN A 160 -8.21 -13.72 6.14
N ASN A 161 -7.42 -13.39 7.17
CA ASN A 161 -7.78 -12.30 8.07
C ASN A 161 -7.28 -10.96 7.53
N ASN A 162 -8.19 -9.98 7.43
CA ASN A 162 -7.95 -8.61 7.00
C ASN A 162 -7.37 -8.44 5.58
N ILE A 163 -7.41 -9.49 4.75
CA ILE A 163 -6.84 -9.45 3.41
C ILE A 163 -7.66 -8.54 2.50
N ARG A 164 -8.98 -8.67 2.49
CA ARG A 164 -9.85 -7.78 1.71
C ARG A 164 -9.76 -6.34 2.22
N GLU A 165 -9.76 -6.17 3.53
CA GLU A 165 -9.66 -4.89 4.22
C GLU A 165 -8.36 -4.16 3.88
N LEU A 166 -7.24 -4.89 3.71
CA LEU A 166 -5.98 -4.32 3.25
C LEU A 166 -6.16 -3.60 1.91
N PHE A 167 -6.60 -4.31 0.87
CA PHE A 167 -6.68 -3.74 -0.48
C PHE A 167 -7.74 -2.64 -0.58
N VAL A 168 -8.89 -2.81 0.10
CA VAL A 168 -9.93 -1.77 0.19
C VAL A 168 -9.40 -0.52 0.90
N LYS A 169 -8.65 -0.68 1.99
CA LYS A 169 -8.06 0.44 2.73
C LYS A 169 -7.04 1.17 1.88
N SER A 170 -6.16 0.45 1.17
CA SER A 170 -5.18 1.06 0.27
C SER A 170 -5.83 1.92 -0.80
N VAL A 171 -6.91 1.46 -1.44
CA VAL A 171 -7.66 2.28 -2.40
C VAL A 171 -8.32 3.48 -1.71
N SER A 172 -8.92 3.28 -0.53
CA SER A 172 -9.55 4.38 0.23
C SER A 172 -8.56 5.49 0.60
N GLU A 173 -7.31 5.18 0.95
CA GLU A 173 -6.31 6.21 1.27
C GLU A 173 -5.98 7.11 0.07
N THR A 174 -5.98 6.56 -1.16
CA THR A 174 -5.77 7.40 -2.38
C THR A 174 -6.85 8.46 -2.53
N THR A 175 -8.10 8.10 -2.23
CA THR A 175 -9.25 9.01 -2.38
C THR A 175 -9.27 10.12 -1.34
N LYS A 176 -8.72 9.88 -0.13
CA LYS A 176 -8.64 10.88 0.93
C LYS A 176 -7.64 11.97 0.59
N GLN A 177 -6.43 11.59 0.15
CA GLN A 177 -5.40 12.55 -0.24
C GLN A 177 -5.85 13.43 -1.42
N GLU A 178 -6.57 12.86 -2.39
CA GLU A 178 -7.17 13.66 -3.47
C GLU A 178 -8.19 14.69 -2.98
N GLY A 179 -8.96 14.36 -1.93
CA GLY A 179 -9.91 15.29 -1.32
C GLY A 179 -9.20 16.44 -0.61
N GLU A 180 -8.18 16.12 0.20
CA GLU A 180 -7.38 17.11 0.93
C GLU A 180 -6.58 18.04 -0.02
N ALA A 181 -6.05 17.50 -1.12
CA ALA A 181 -5.35 18.29 -2.12
C ALA A 181 -6.28 19.25 -2.88
N ALA A 182 -7.51 18.83 -3.18
CA ALA A 182 -8.51 19.68 -3.84
C ALA A 182 -8.95 20.85 -2.93
N GLU A 183 -9.18 20.60 -1.65
CA GLU A 183 -9.56 21.63 -0.67
C GLU A 183 -8.45 22.67 -0.42
N ASN A 184 -7.18 22.24 -0.34
CA ASN A 184 -6.04 23.16 -0.17
C ASN A 184 -5.78 24.06 -1.40
N THR A 185 -6.21 23.62 -2.59
CA THR A 185 -6.04 24.40 -3.83
C THR A 185 -7.11 25.49 -3.95
N GLU A 186 -8.33 25.24 -3.46
CA GLU A 186 -9.42 26.25 -3.46
C GLU A 186 -9.18 27.36 -2.41
N GLY A 187 -8.52 27.06 -1.29
CA GLY A 187 -8.12 28.05 -0.27
C GLY A 187 -6.95 28.96 -0.67
N SER A 188 -6.20 28.60 -1.71
CA SER A 188 -4.98 29.30 -2.17
C SER A 188 -5.22 30.23 -3.36
N LYS A 189 -6.47 30.68 -3.60
CA LYS A 189 -6.75 31.76 -4.55
C LYS A 189 -6.12 33.06 -4.06
N CYS A 190 -4.87 33.26 -4.45
CA CYS A 190 -4.11 34.48 -4.30
C CYS A 190 -4.93 35.66 -4.85
N VAL A 191 -5.42 36.52 -3.96
CA VAL A 191 -5.98 37.81 -4.32
C VAL A 191 -4.79 38.72 -4.60
N ILE A 192 -4.44 38.86 -5.88
CA ILE A 192 -3.56 39.95 -6.31
C ILE A 192 -4.39 41.23 -6.22
N MET A 193 -4.14 42.03 -5.17
CA MET A 193 -4.53 43.45 -5.11
C MET A 193 -3.49 44.31 -5.82
#